data_AF-A0A3D3T492-F1
#
_entry.id   AF-A0A3D3T492-F1
#
_cell.length_a   1.000
_cell.length_b   1.000
_cell.length_c   1.000
_cell.angle_alpha   90.00
_cell.angle_beta   90.00
_cell.angle_gamma   90.00
#
_symmetry.space_group_name_H-M   'P 1'
#
loop_
_entity.id
_entity.type
_entity.pdbx_description
1 polymer ?
#
loop_
_entity_poly.entity_id
_entity_poly.type
_entity_poly.pdbx_seq_one_letter_code
_entity_poly.pdbx_strand_id
1 'polypeptide(L)'
;MIEEKHNLSRDRMPVVFVGHGTPMNAAQDNQWSRGFVALRDDVPKPAAILAISAHWYVSGSYLTSHLQPPTIHDFGGFPQPLHELEYPAPGH
;
A
#
# COMPACT_ATOMS: atom_id res chain seq x y z
N MET A 1 13.58 15.56 -38.34
CA MET A 1 12.88 16.32 -37.30
C MET A 1 12.45 15.33 -36.24
N ILE A 2 13.04 15.50 -35.05
CA ILE A 2 12.64 15.03 -33.70
C ILE A 2 12.52 13.51 -33.49
N GLU A 3 13.63 12.92 -33.01
CA GLU A 3 13.59 11.77 -32.10
C GLU A 3 12.95 12.22 -30.78
N GLU A 4 11.74 11.76 -30.45
CA GLU A 4 11.26 11.79 -29.06
C GLU A 4 11.97 10.69 -28.27
N LYS A 5 13.18 10.99 -27.81
CA LYS A 5 13.78 10.24 -26.70
C LYS A 5 12.96 10.56 -25.47
N HIS A 6 12.07 9.63 -25.10
CA HIS A 6 11.46 9.59 -23.78
C HIS A 6 12.59 9.42 -22.76
N ASN A 7 13.15 10.54 -22.32
CA ASN A 7 14.09 10.60 -21.24
C ASN A 7 13.29 10.42 -19.94
N LEU A 8 12.88 9.18 -19.66
CA LEU A 8 12.48 8.78 -18.32
C LEU A 8 13.69 9.08 -17.45
N SER A 9 13.67 10.20 -16.71
CA SER A 9 14.61 10.34 -15.62
C SER A 9 14.46 9.09 -14.76
N ARG A 10 15.58 8.42 -14.49
CA ARG A 10 15.68 7.37 -13.48
C ARG A 10 15.57 8.00 -12.09
N ASP A 11 14.57 8.85 -11.88
CA ASP A 11 14.34 9.46 -10.58
C ASP A 11 13.90 8.33 -9.66
N ARG A 12 14.69 8.14 -8.60
CA ARG A 12 14.41 7.11 -7.60
C ARG A 12 13.01 7.37 -7.06
N MET A 13 12.17 6.34 -7.06
CA MET A 13 10.87 6.40 -6.42
C MET A 13 11.05 6.76 -4.93
N PRO A 14 10.16 7.61 -4.37
CA PRO A 14 10.24 7.95 -2.96
C PRO A 14 9.94 6.74 -2.09
N VAL A 15 10.47 6.77 -0.86
CA VAL A 15 10.07 5.86 0.21
C VAL A 15 9.14 6.62 1.14
N VAL A 16 7.99 6.03 1.45
CA VAL A 16 7.02 6.62 2.38
C VAL A 16 6.96 5.76 3.64
N PHE A 17 7.09 6.40 4.80
CA PHE A 17 6.79 5.78 6.09
C PHE A 17 5.41 6.25 6.55
N VAL A 18 4.49 5.31 6.79
CA VAL A 18 3.10 5.61 7.12
C VAL A 18 2.72 4.93 8.43
N GLY A 19 2.26 5.72 9.41
CA GLY A 19 1.60 5.18 10.60
C GLY A 19 0.17 4.75 10.27
N HIS A 20 -0.12 3.44 10.29
CA HIS A 20 -1.45 2.92 9.93
C HIS A 20 -2.53 3.19 10.99
N GLY A 21 -2.15 3.22 12.27
CA GLY A 21 -3.07 3.46 13.38
C GLY A 21 -4.12 2.35 13.52
N THR A 22 -5.36 2.75 13.83
CA THR A 22 -6.48 1.81 13.99
C THR A 22 -6.98 1.28 12.64
N PRO A 23 -7.33 -0.02 12.53
CA PRO A 23 -8.01 -0.59 11.34
C PRO A 23 -9.26 0.19 10.89
N MET A 24 -9.94 0.89 11.81
CA MET A 24 -11.09 1.72 11.47
C MET A 24 -10.79 2.80 10.42
N ASN A 25 -9.53 3.22 10.29
CA ASN A 25 -9.11 4.18 9.26
C ASN A 25 -9.34 3.67 7.83
N ALA A 26 -9.45 2.36 7.62
CA ALA A 26 -9.78 1.77 6.32
C ALA A 26 -11.29 1.84 5.99
N ALA A 27 -12.16 1.94 7.00
CA ALA A 27 -13.62 1.92 6.84
C ALA A 27 -14.30 3.28 7.03
N GLN A 28 -13.60 4.26 7.61
CA GLN A 28 -14.16 5.55 7.98
C GLN A 28 -13.60 6.68 7.13
N ASP A 29 -14.45 7.64 6.79
CA ASP A 29 -14.00 8.94 6.29
C ASP A 29 -13.62 9.86 7.47
N ASN A 30 -12.33 9.87 7.79
CA ASN A 30 -11.73 10.70 8.83
C ASN A 30 -10.44 11.39 8.34
N GLN A 31 -9.83 12.22 9.19
CA GLN A 31 -8.62 12.97 8.83
C GLN A 31 -7.45 12.07 8.38
N TRP A 32 -7.33 10.86 8.93
CA TRP A 32 -6.27 9.92 8.58
C TRP A 32 -6.53 9.26 7.22
N SER A 33 -7.75 8.77 7.00
CA SER A 33 -8.16 8.20 5.70
C SER A 33 -7.99 9.21 4.55
N ARG A 34 -8.34 10.48 4.78
CA ARG A 34 -8.14 11.56 3.81
C ARG A 34 -6.67 11.89 3.59
N GLY A 35 -5.84 11.81 4.64
CA GLY A 35 -4.39 11.90 4.52
C GLY A 35 -3.80 10.80 3.65
N PHE A 36 -4.25 9.55 3.81
CA PHE A 36 -3.83 8.45 2.94
C PHE A 36 -4.26 8.63 1.48
N VAL A 37 -5.46 9.17 1.24
CA VAL A 37 -5.89 9.53 -0.11
C VAL A 37 -5.03 10.63 -0.70
N ALA A 38 -4.72 11.68 0.07
CA ALA A 38 -3.90 12.80 -0.38
C ALA A 38 -2.47 12.39 -0.75
N LEU A 39 -1.90 11.38 -0.06
CA LEU A 39 -0.57 10.85 -0.36
C LEU A 39 -0.40 10.43 -1.83
N ARG A 40 -1.50 10.01 -2.50
CA ARG A 40 -1.47 9.63 -3.92
C ARG A 40 -0.98 10.77 -4.83
N ASP A 41 -1.23 12.02 -4.42
CA ASP A 41 -0.92 13.22 -5.19
C ASP A 41 0.53 13.68 -4.91
N ASP A 42 1.15 13.17 -3.84
CA ASP A 42 2.54 13.48 -3.42
C ASP A 42 3.57 12.47 -3.95
N VAL A 43 3.14 11.36 -4.57
CA VAL A 43 4.04 10.33 -5.11
C VAL A 43 3.78 10.07 -6.59
N PRO A 44 4.84 9.91 -7.42
CA PRO A 44 4.66 9.48 -8.80
C PRO A 44 4.04 8.09 -8.85
N LYS A 45 3.28 7.78 -9.90
CA LYS A 45 2.62 6.48 -10.05
C LYS A 45 3.67 5.36 -10.13
N PRO A 46 3.71 4.43 -9.15
CA PRO A 46 4.66 3.33 -9.16
C PRO A 46 4.28 2.25 -10.19
N ALA A 47 5.27 1.51 -10.68
CA ALA A 47 5.04 0.28 -11.44
C ALA A 47 4.66 -0.90 -10.53
N ALA A 48 5.15 -0.89 -9.28
CA ALA A 48 4.84 -1.84 -8.23
C ALA A 48 5.13 -1.20 -6.86
N ILE A 49 4.50 -1.68 -5.79
CA ILE A 49 4.77 -1.24 -4.41
C ILE A 49 5.37 -2.42 -3.63
N LEU A 50 6.53 -2.19 -2.99
CA LEU A 50 7.05 -3.09 -1.97
C LEU A 50 6.54 -2.59 -0.60
N ALA A 51 5.57 -3.31 -0.02
CA ALA A 51 5.04 -3.00 1.30
C ALA A 51 5.84 -3.75 2.39
N ILE A 52 6.32 -3.01 3.40
CA ILE A 52 6.96 -3.57 4.59
C ILE A 52 6.05 -3.24 5.78
N SER A 53 5.57 -4.26 6.48
CA SER A 53 4.60 -4.11 7.56
C SER A 53 5.22 -4.35 8.93
N ALA A 54 4.87 -3.51 9.91
CA ALA A 54 5.24 -3.70 11.31
C ALA A 54 4.64 -4.99 11.91
N HIS A 55 3.53 -5.48 11.34
CA HIS A 55 2.87 -6.71 11.78
C HIS A 55 3.50 -7.97 11.19
N TRP A 56 4.37 -7.84 10.17
CA TRP A 56 5.10 -8.97 9.60
C TRP A 56 6.47 -9.15 10.26
N TYR A 57 6.45 -9.59 11.52
CA TYR A 57 7.66 -9.81 12.32
C TYR A 57 8.01 -11.29 12.40
N VAL A 58 9.05 -11.70 11.67
CA VAL A 58 9.48 -13.09 11.54
C VAL A 58 11.00 -13.21 11.59
N SER A 59 11.50 -14.40 11.96
CA SER A 59 12.94 -14.70 11.93
C SER A 59 13.42 -14.91 10.51
N GLY A 60 14.08 -13.90 9.94
CA GLY A 60 14.61 -13.92 8.57
C GLY A 60 13.97 -12.86 7.67
N SER A 61 14.20 -12.96 6.37
CA SER A 61 13.60 -12.07 5.36
C SER A 61 12.86 -12.91 4.33
N TYR A 62 11.58 -12.59 4.14
CA TYR A 62 10.68 -13.32 3.26
C TYR A 62 9.96 -12.35 2.32
N LEU A 63 9.50 -12.88 1.20
CA LEU A 63 8.74 -12.16 0.19
C LEU A 63 7.51 -12.98 -0.18
N THR A 64 6.38 -12.31 -0.37
CA THR A 64 5.19 -12.88 -1.01
C THR A 64 5.14 -12.42 -2.46
N SER A 65 4.84 -13.32 -3.38
CA SER A 65 4.76 -13.06 -4.83
C SER A 65 3.54 -13.73 -5.47
N HIS A 66 2.40 -13.66 -4.78
CA HIS A 66 1.13 -14.15 -5.31
C HIS A 66 0.65 -13.17 -6.38
N LEU A 67 0.22 -13.67 -7.55
CA LEU A 67 -0.37 -12.83 -8.61
C LEU A 67 -1.67 -12.12 -8.17
N GLN A 68 -2.37 -12.71 -7.20
CA GLN A 68 -3.54 -12.14 -6.55
C GLN A 68 -3.43 -12.43 -5.05
N PRO A 69 -2.73 -11.58 -4.28
CA PRO A 69 -2.58 -11.76 -2.85
C PRO A 69 -3.95 -11.73 -2.16
N PRO A 70 -4.22 -12.64 -1.21
CA PRO A 70 -5.44 -12.57 -0.42
C PRO A 70 -5.40 -11.37 0.53
N THR A 71 -6.56 -10.81 0.84
CA THR A 71 -6.70 -9.83 1.93
C THR A 71 -6.46 -10.53 3.26
N ILE A 72 -5.56 -9.98 4.08
CA ILE A 72 -5.26 -10.51 5.42
C ILE A 72 -5.80 -9.52 6.46
N HIS A 73 -6.69 -9.98 7.32
CA HIS A 73 -7.18 -9.23 8.48
C HIS A 73 -6.39 -9.64 9.73
N ASP A 74 -5.32 -8.93 10.02
CA ASP A 74 -4.37 -9.23 11.11
C ASP A 74 -4.69 -8.50 12.43
N PHE A 75 -5.97 -8.15 12.63
CA PHE A 75 -6.48 -7.45 13.81
C PHE A 75 -7.68 -8.20 14.43
N GLY A 76 -7.97 -7.93 15.70
CA GLY A 76 -9.08 -8.53 16.43
C GLY A 76 -9.82 -7.53 17.33
N GLY A 77 -11.06 -7.86 17.71
CA GLY A 77 -11.91 -7.00 18.54
C GLY A 77 -12.60 -5.85 17.80
N PHE A 78 -12.57 -5.86 16.47
CA PHE A 78 -13.18 -4.84 15.62
C PHE A 78 -14.53 -5.32 15.04
N PRO A 79 -15.39 -4.39 14.56
CA PRO A 79 -16.68 -4.74 13.98
C PRO A 79 -16.55 -5.66 12.75
N GLN A 80 -17.49 -6.58 12.59
CA GLN A 80 -17.53 -7.54 11.48
C GLN A 80 -17.36 -6.91 10.08
N PRO A 81 -17.94 -5.73 9.76
CA PRO A 81 -17.74 -5.12 8.45
C PRO A 81 -16.27 -4.88 8.06
N LEU A 82 -15.35 -4.70 9.03
CA LEU A 82 -13.92 -4.59 8.73
C LEU A 82 -13.29 -5.90 8.25
N HIS A 83 -13.82 -7.05 8.71
CA HIS A 83 -13.38 -8.38 8.33
C HIS A 83 -13.99 -8.85 6.99
N GLU A 84 -14.89 -8.05 6.42
CA GLU A 84 -15.54 -8.28 5.12
C GLU A 84 -14.96 -7.39 4.01
N LEU A 85 -14.08 -6.44 4.37
CA LEU A 85 -13.40 -5.59 3.40
C LEU A 85 -12.38 -6.39 2.60
N GLU A 86 -12.48 -6.34 1.28
CA GLU A 86 -11.51 -6.97 0.39
C GLU A 86 -10.60 -5.92 -0.26
N TYR A 87 -9.31 -6.24 -0.36
CA TYR A 87 -8.30 -5.46 -1.07
C TYR A 87 -7.64 -6.32 -2.17
N PRO A 88 -8.32 -6.52 -3.32
CA PRO A 88 -7.85 -7.41 -4.38
C PRO A 88 -6.80 -6.73 -5.27
N ALA A 89 -5.69 -6.28 -4.68
CA ALA A 89 -4.60 -5.70 -5.43
C ALA A 89 -3.96 -6.73 -6.37
N PRO A 90 -3.59 -6.35 -7.61
CA PRO A 90 -2.77 -7.22 -8.45
C PRO A 90 -1.39 -7.40 -7.81
N GLY A 91 -0.90 -8.63 -7.79
CA GLY A 91 0.47 -8.93 -7.39
C GLY A 91 1.43 -9.03 -8.58
N HIS A 92 2.69 -9.28 -8.28
CA HIS A 92 3.80 -9.37 -9.23
C HIS A 92 4.62 -10.63 -9.00
#